data_AF-A0A177QRG0-F1
#
_entry.id   AF-A0A177QRG0-F1
#
_cell.length_a   1.000
_cell.length_b   1.000
_cell.length_c   1.000
_cell.angle_alpha   90.00
_cell.angle_beta   90.00
_cell.angle_gamma   90.00
#
_symmetry.space_group_name_H-M   'P 1'
#
loop_
_entity.id
_entity.type
_entity.pdbx_description
1 polymer ?
#
loop_
_entity_poly.entity_id
_entity_poly.type
_entity_poly.pdbx_seq_one_letter_code
_entity_poly.pdbx_strand_id
1 'polypeptide(L)'
;MGLGMIGEARTLLMLAFGKEKAKAIAQAVEGPLTAAIPASSIQLHPNAVVILDPEAAGDLKFKKYYQQQASHLAVLLPPGLA
;
A
#
# COMPACT_ATOMS: atom_id res chain seq x y z
N MET A 1 2.71 1.09 20.44
CA MET A 1 3.06 1.97 19.30
C MET A 1 1.79 2.38 18.59
N GLY A 2 1.68 3.63 18.13
CA GLY A 2 0.45 4.18 17.53
C GLY A 2 0.64 4.61 16.08
N LEU A 3 -0.46 4.92 15.40
CA LEU A 3 -0.45 5.33 13.98
C LEU A 3 0.39 6.59 13.72
N GLY A 4 0.45 7.53 14.68
CA GLY A 4 1.30 8.73 14.57
C GLY A 4 2.78 8.39 14.40
N MET A 5 3.30 7.46 15.20
CA MET A 5 4.71 7.03 15.08
C MET A 5 4.99 6.30 13.76
N ILE A 6 4.02 5.54 13.23
CA ILE A 6 4.15 4.88 11.92
C ILE A 6 4.20 5.94 10.81
N GLY A 7 3.40 7.00 10.94
CA GLY A 7 3.37 8.12 9.99
C GLY A 7 4.64 8.98 9.98
N GLU A 8 5.41 8.99 11.07
CA GLU A 8 6.68 9.71 11.17
C GLU A 8 7.86 8.97 10.53
N ALA A 9 7.66 7.74 10.05
CA ALA A 9 8.71 6.98 9.38
C ALA A 9 9.25 7.73 8.16
N ARG A 10 10.53 7.56 7.83
CA ARG A 10 11.08 8.09 6.57
C ARG A 10 10.49 7.39 5.34
N THR A 11 10.17 6.11 5.51
CA THR A 11 9.63 5.23 4.48
C THR A 11 8.66 4.27 5.14
N LEU A 12 7.47 4.16 4.55
CA LEU A 12 6.44 3.23 5.00
C LEU A 12 6.34 2.09 3.98
N LEU A 13 6.48 0.86 4.45
CA LEU A 13 6.28 -0.34 3.62
C LEU A 13 5.09 -1.13 4.15
N MET A 14 4.04 -1.27 3.34
CA MET A 14 2.88 -2.10 3.65
C MET A 14 2.93 -3.37 2.79
N LEU A 15 2.88 -4.53 3.44
CA LEU A 15 2.84 -5.84 2.78
C LEU A 15 1.49 -6.49 3.05
N ALA A 16 0.83 -7.03 2.02
CA ALA A 16 -0.37 -7.82 2.19
C ALA A 16 -0.48 -8.94 1.16
N PHE A 17 -0.93 -10.10 1.63
CA PHE A 17 -1.00 -11.34 0.86
C PHE A 17 -2.33 -12.05 1.09
N GLY A 18 -2.84 -12.69 0.06
CA GLY A 18 -4.05 -13.49 0.07
C GLY A 18 -5.34 -12.69 -0.12
N LYS A 19 -6.33 -13.37 -0.70
CA LYS A 19 -7.64 -12.80 -1.03
C LYS A 19 -8.38 -12.15 0.16
N GLU A 20 -8.17 -12.66 1.38
CA GLU A 20 -8.83 -12.13 2.58
C GLU A 20 -8.48 -10.66 2.86
N LYS A 21 -7.37 -10.17 2.32
CA LYS A 21 -6.94 -8.78 2.48
C LYS A 21 -7.49 -7.85 1.41
N ALA A 22 -8.05 -8.37 0.31
CA ALA A 22 -8.43 -7.59 -0.88
C ALA A 22 -9.31 -6.38 -0.55
N LYS A 23 -10.39 -6.62 0.19
CA LYS A 23 -11.32 -5.55 0.59
C LYS A 23 -10.66 -4.49 1.47
N ALA A 24 -9.86 -4.91 2.44
CA ALA A 24 -9.16 -4.00 3.35
C ALA A 24 -8.13 -3.14 2.59
N ILE A 25 -7.42 -3.74 1.64
CA ILE A 25 -6.46 -3.05 0.77
C ILE A 25 -7.17 -2.04 -0.13
N ALA A 26 -8.27 -2.42 -0.77
CA ALA A 26 -9.05 -1.49 -1.58
C ALA A 26 -9.54 -0.28 -0.76
N GLN A 27 -10.01 -0.50 0.47
CA GLN A 27 -10.43 0.58 1.36
C GLN A 27 -9.26 1.44 1.84
N ALA A 28 -8.11 0.84 2.13
CA ALA A 28 -6.93 1.56 2.58
C ALA A 28 -6.29 2.42 1.48
N VAL A 29 -6.22 1.91 0.25
CA VAL A 29 -5.51 2.56 -0.87
C VAL A 29 -6.42 3.48 -1.67
N GLU A 30 -7.67 3.09 -1.93
CA GLU A 30 -8.60 3.81 -2.82
C GLU A 30 -9.83 4.36 -2.09
N GLY A 31 -10.03 3.97 -0.84
CA GLY A 31 -11.16 4.42 -0.01
C GLY A 31 -10.92 5.76 0.67
N PRO A 32 -11.93 6.28 1.40
CA PRO A 32 -11.80 7.54 2.13
C PRO A 32 -10.78 7.43 3.26
N LEU A 33 -10.04 8.52 3.50
CA LEU A 33 -9.25 8.69 4.72
C LEU A 33 -10.19 8.74 5.94
N THR A 34 -10.16 7.72 6.79
CA THR A 34 -11.06 7.61 7.94
C THR A 34 -10.47 6.77 9.07
N ALA A 35 -10.79 7.14 10.32
CA ALA A 35 -10.40 6.37 11.50
C ALA A 35 -11.05 4.97 11.56
N ALA A 36 -12.16 4.76 10.86
CA ALA A 36 -12.79 3.44 10.73
C ALA A 36 -11.91 2.45 9.94
N ILE A 37 -11.03 2.96 9.07
CA ILE A 37 -10.05 2.21 8.29
C ILE A 37 -8.67 2.81 8.58
N PRO A 38 -8.01 2.48 9.70
CA PRO A 38 -6.74 3.08 10.09
C PRO A 38 -5.65 3.03 9.02
N ALA A 39 -5.63 1.97 8.22
CA ALA A 39 -4.70 1.79 7.11
C ALA A 39 -4.86 2.85 6.00
N SER A 40 -5.99 3.57 5.92
CA SER A 40 -6.15 4.70 4.99
C SER A 40 -5.19 5.86 5.26
N SER A 41 -4.62 5.93 6.48
CA SER A 41 -3.58 6.92 6.81
C SER A 41 -2.32 6.82 5.96
N ILE A 42 -2.05 5.67 5.34
CA ILE A 42 -0.91 5.52 4.41
C ILE A 42 -0.96 6.50 3.23
N GLN A 43 -2.17 6.94 2.84
CA GLN A 43 -2.38 7.88 1.75
C GLN A 43 -1.74 9.26 2.02
N LEU A 44 -1.52 9.59 3.30
CA LEU A 44 -0.90 10.85 3.72
C LEU A 44 0.63 10.78 3.77
N HIS A 45 1.21 9.58 3.75
CA HIS A 45 2.64 9.41 3.95
C HIS A 45 3.38 9.73 2.64
N PRO A 46 4.33 10.70 2.63
CA PRO A 46 4.95 11.19 1.39
C PRO A 46 5.81 10.14 0.68
N ASN A 47 6.21 9.08 1.38
CA ASN A 47 7.05 8.00 0.87
C ASN A 47 6.54 6.62 1.32
N ALA A 48 5.40 6.21 0.78
CA ALA A 48 4.79 4.92 1.07
C ALA A 48 4.88 3.96 -0.13
N VAL A 49 5.21 2.70 0.15
CA VAL A 49 5.22 1.60 -0.82
C VAL A 49 4.28 0.52 -0.32
N VAL A 50 3.40 0.05 -1.21
CA VAL A 50 2.44 -1.02 -0.92
C VAL A 50 2.74 -2.20 -1.84
N ILE A 51 3.14 -3.33 -1.26
CA ILE A 51 3.44 -4.56 -1.98
C ILE A 51 2.33 -5.56 -1.71
N LEU A 52 1.72 -6.04 -2.79
CA LEU A 52 0.57 -6.91 -2.78
C LEU A 52 0.84 -8.11 -3.68
N ASP A 53 0.36 -9.29 -3.28
CA ASP A 53 0.17 -10.36 -4.26
C ASP A 53 -1.09 -10.11 -5.12
N PRO A 54 -1.27 -10.86 -6.23
CA PRO A 54 -2.42 -10.66 -7.11
C PRO A 54 -3.77 -10.83 -6.41
N GLU A 55 -3.85 -11.68 -5.38
CA GLU A 55 -5.08 -11.94 -4.64
C GLU A 55 -5.45 -10.78 -3.72
N ALA A 56 -4.51 -10.23 -2.95
CA ALA A 56 -4.70 -9.07 -2.09
C ALA A 56 -4.92 -7.79 -2.89
N ALA A 57 -4.42 -7.72 -4.12
CA ALA A 57 -4.79 -6.66 -5.06
C ALA A 57 -6.23 -6.82 -5.58
N GLY A 58 -6.88 -7.99 -5.41
CA GLY A 58 -8.15 -8.43 -6.00
C GLY A 58 -9.22 -7.36 -6.23
N ASP A 59 -9.44 -6.49 -5.25
CA ASP A 59 -10.54 -5.52 -5.25
C ASP A 59 -10.14 -4.10 -5.68
N LEU A 60 -8.86 -3.86 -6.00
CA LEU A 60 -8.40 -2.55 -6.51
C LEU A 60 -9.02 -2.23 -7.87
N LYS A 61 -9.55 -1.01 -8.02
CA LYS A 61 -10.13 -0.52 -9.27
C LYS A 61 -9.06 -0.04 -10.25
N PHE A 62 -7.96 0.51 -9.74
CA PHE A 62 -6.91 1.13 -10.55
C PHE A 62 -5.65 0.27 -10.73
N LYS A 63 -5.77 -1.07 -10.65
CA LYS A 63 -4.64 -2.02 -10.77
C LYS A 63 -3.68 -1.70 -11.92
N LYS A 64 -4.21 -1.47 -13.12
CA LYS A 64 -3.39 -1.19 -14.31
C LYS A 64 -2.55 0.07 -14.15
N TYR A 65 -3.13 1.12 -13.58
CA TYR A 65 -2.42 2.36 -13.28
C TYR A 65 -1.28 2.11 -12.30
N TYR A 66 -1.53 1.38 -11.20
CA TYR A 66 -0.48 1.06 -10.23
C TYR A 66 0.63 0.19 -10.82
N GLN A 67 0.30 -0.80 -11.65
CA GLN A 67 1.29 -1.64 -12.31
C GLN A 67 2.17 -0.85 -13.28
N GLN A 68 1.57 0.08 -14.04
CA GLN A 68 2.32 0.97 -14.95
C GLN A 68 3.26 1.89 -14.18
N GLN A 69 2.84 2.43 -13.03
CA GLN A 69 3.71 3.25 -12.19
C GLN A 69 4.79 2.43 -11.49
N ALA A 70 4.45 1.25 -11.00
CA ALA A 70 5.38 0.34 -10.33
C ALA A 70 6.50 -0.13 -11.26
N SER A 71 6.25 -0.18 -12.56
CA SER A 71 7.25 -0.51 -13.59
C SER A 71 8.47 0.44 -13.53
N HIS A 72 8.27 1.70 -13.12
CA HIS A 72 9.37 2.65 -12.88
C HIS A 72 9.98 2.53 -11.47
N LEU A 73 9.24 2.00 -10.49
CA LEU A 73 9.68 1.78 -9.11
C LEU A 73 10.53 0.52 -8.91
N ALA A 74 10.57 -0.41 -9.88
CA ALA A 74 11.47 -1.56 -9.81
C ALA A 74 12.96 -1.15 -9.66
N VAL A 75 13.31 0.08 -10.07
CA VAL A 75 14.64 0.68 -9.92
C VAL A 75 14.91 1.20 -8.49
N LEU A 76 13.86 1.42 -7.69
CA LEU A 76 13.94 2.00 -6.35
C LEU A 76 13.87 0.97 -5.21
N LEU A 77 13.61 -0.31 -5.51
CA LEU A 77 13.77 -1.37 -4.53
C LEU A 77 15.27 -1.53 -4.21
N PRO A 78 15.66 -1.58 -2.94
CA PRO A 78 17.05 -1.83 -2.59
C PRO A 78 17.50 -3.15 -3.23
N PRO A 79 18.70 -3.19 -3.83
CA PRO A 79 19.20 -4.43 -4.43
C PRO A 79 19.23 -5.54 -3.36
N GLY A 80 18.58 -6.66 -3.65
CA GLY A 80 18.49 -7.83 -2.76
C GLY A 80 17.08 -8.24 -2.31
N LEU A 81 16.03 -7.58 -2.80
CA LEU A 81 14.63 -7.96 -2.53
C LEU A 81 13.88 -8.54 -3.74
N ALA A 82 14.59 -8.86 -4.83
CA ALA A 82 14.07 -9.50 -6.04
C ALA A 82 14.52 -10.97 -6.12
#